data_AF-A0A3M1CNS1-F1
#
_entry.id   AF-A0A3M1CNS1-F1
#
_cell.length_a   1.000
_cell.length_b   1.000
_cell.length_c   1.000
_cell.angle_alpha   90.00
_cell.angle_beta   90.00
_cell.angle_gamma   90.00
#
_symmetry.space_group_name_H-M   'P 1'
#
loop_
_entity.id
_entity.type
_entity.pdbx_description
1 polymer ?
#
loop_
_entity_poly.entity_id
_entity_poly.type
_entity_poly.pdbx_seq_one_letter_code
_entity_poly.pdbx_strand_id
1 'polypeptide(L)'
;MARFIGDYEVLSELGVGHFGTVYLAAGETPARGRVPAKRRLVAIKKLRDSADPRSVDLLLQEFALLEQVKHRGIVRVYEYLEVDHAVVMEHIHGVTLRQVLEELARAREQVFTEAAVEIGCELADALYQAYTTPGDNGEPLQLVHRDLKPANVMLTPQGEVKILDFGLARVDNADFAKDDPERIKGTPIYMAPEQARGEAVDHRTDLFALGLILYELLEGEPAYRVPGNSRDPLAEIYAAIEAGDLRRQCADLESRLPALGPVVSRLLQRRPEDRYQTGHDLLVDLRRQLYRDRGSYLKEFCEFFFGAIHPIPDAPTLDLAIQAMRHGAIDLIPAGIDSAELFEHIHAGLNRTQSLRERERRALRLRGLCLRLNSARQEVSRHVGELCSDLVEAYQDLSTQLDHIGMSSELNCLLRQELDLEALLRTTLEYLLSKVGSTNAAIFLPSSTGEFSLGAYVNYDRAREEAEVMLDHLASAFAPRFEDQTGSVWIRQADELELWMGDESHWLEDCETLVVPCHEGGECLAVLTAFRKRHTQFTDADRIIIETLGKLFGKQLARVISIHHRHIPKDKWGAGE
;
A
#
# COMPACT_ATOMS: atom_id res chain seq x y z
N MET A 1 22.28 -30.57 9.11
CA MET A 1 20.99 -30.14 9.70
C MET A 1 21.24 -28.82 10.41
N ALA A 2 20.41 -27.80 10.16
CA ALA A 2 20.53 -26.52 10.86
C ALA A 2 20.31 -26.72 12.38
N ARG A 3 21.20 -26.15 13.19
CA ARG A 3 21.15 -26.20 14.66
C ARG A 3 20.41 -24.96 15.15
N PHE A 4 19.47 -25.13 16.08
CA PHE A 4 18.68 -24.03 16.65
C PHE A 4 18.87 -23.93 18.17
N ILE A 5 18.70 -22.72 18.70
CA ILE A 5 18.53 -22.42 20.12
C ILE A 5 17.30 -21.50 20.20
N GLY A 6 16.21 -21.95 20.83
CA GLY A 6 14.90 -21.35 20.62
C GLY A 6 14.54 -21.23 19.13
N ASP A 7 14.06 -20.06 18.72
CA ASP A 7 13.73 -19.73 17.32
C ASP A 7 14.92 -19.19 16.52
N TYR A 8 16.14 -19.28 17.05
CA TYR A 8 17.34 -18.73 16.45
C TYR A 8 18.19 -19.81 15.78
N GLU A 9 18.49 -19.61 14.50
CA GLU A 9 19.37 -20.47 13.71
C GLU A 9 20.83 -20.19 14.09
N VAL A 10 21.52 -21.18 14.64
CA VAL A 10 22.94 -21.08 15.01
C VAL A 10 23.81 -21.10 13.75
N LEU A 11 24.61 -20.06 13.57
CA LEU A 11 25.50 -19.89 12.43
C LEU A 11 26.93 -20.35 12.75
N SER A 12 27.43 -20.00 13.93
CA SER A 12 28.77 -20.40 14.37
C SER A 12 28.93 -20.28 15.89
N GLU A 13 29.95 -20.91 16.43
CA GLU A 13 30.40 -20.71 17.80
C GLU A 13 31.37 -19.52 17.86
N LEU A 14 31.08 -18.52 18.70
CA LEU A 14 31.92 -17.33 18.89
C LEU A 14 32.98 -17.54 19.96
N GLY A 15 32.69 -18.36 20.97
CA GLY A 15 33.65 -18.69 22.00
C GLY A 15 33.07 -19.51 23.15
N VAL A 16 33.97 -20.13 23.91
CA VAL A 16 33.65 -20.93 25.08
C VAL A 16 34.16 -20.22 26.32
N GLY A 17 33.25 -19.72 27.15
CA GLY A 17 33.55 -19.14 28.45
C GLY A 17 33.48 -20.15 29.58
N HIS A 18 33.73 -19.69 30.81
CA HIS A 18 33.60 -20.51 32.02
C HIS A 18 32.14 -20.93 32.26
N PHE A 19 31.20 -20.00 32.09
CA PHE A 19 29.78 -20.19 32.39
C PHE A 19 28.97 -20.81 31.24
N GLY A 20 29.52 -20.84 30.03
CA GLY A 20 28.74 -21.24 28.86
C GLY A 20 29.46 -21.07 27.54
N THR A 21 28.74 -21.36 26.47
CA THR A 21 29.19 -21.15 25.10
C THR A 21 28.40 -20.01 24.48
N VAL A 22 29.09 -19.12 23.78
CA VAL A 22 28.48 -18.02 23.04
C VAL A 22 28.41 -18.40 21.56
N TYR A 23 27.24 -18.27 20.97
CA TYR A 23 26.96 -18.59 19.58
C TYR A 23 26.56 -17.34 18.80
N LEU A 24 27.01 -17.24 17.55
CA LEU A 24 26.41 -16.34 16.57
C LEU A 24 25.16 -17.01 16.01
N ALA A 25 24.03 -16.33 16.02
CA ALA A 25 22.79 -16.86 15.51
C ALA A 25 21.99 -15.79 14.74
N ALA A 26 21.02 -16.24 13.93
CA ALA A 26 20.07 -15.38 13.23
C ALA A 26 18.64 -15.78 13.58
N GLY A 27 17.82 -14.80 13.97
CA GLY A 27 16.43 -15.04 14.34
C GLY A 27 15.67 -13.74 14.54
N GLU A 28 14.37 -13.87 14.80
CA GLU A 28 13.48 -12.74 15.01
C GLU A 28 13.51 -12.30 16.48
N THR A 29 14.11 -11.15 16.75
CA THR A 29 14.12 -10.60 18.11
C THR A 29 12.74 -10.02 18.46
N PRO A 30 12.25 -10.17 19.71
CA PRO A 30 10.96 -9.67 20.14
C PRO A 30 10.77 -8.17 19.91
N ALA A 31 9.52 -7.76 19.72
CA ALA A 31 9.16 -6.34 19.65
C ALA A 31 9.36 -5.68 21.03
N ARG A 32 9.95 -4.47 21.06
CA ARG A 32 10.20 -3.73 22.31
C ARG A 32 9.78 -2.27 22.16
N GLY A 33 8.75 -1.87 22.91
CA GLY A 33 8.15 -0.54 22.83
C GLY A 33 7.60 -0.25 21.43
N ARG A 34 8.14 0.79 20.76
CA ARG A 34 7.76 1.16 19.39
C ARG A 34 8.56 0.43 18.29
N VAL A 35 9.54 -0.39 18.66
CA VAL A 35 10.39 -1.13 17.71
C VAL A 35 9.74 -2.49 17.41
N PRO A 36 9.34 -2.77 16.15
CA PRO A 36 8.72 -4.04 15.79
C PRO A 36 9.73 -5.19 15.86
N ALA A 37 9.19 -6.41 15.92
CA ALA A 37 9.98 -7.62 15.78
C ALA A 37 10.73 -7.60 14.43
N LYS A 38 11.99 -8.04 14.45
CA LYS A 38 12.87 -7.95 13.28
C LYS A 38 13.92 -9.04 13.32
N ARG A 39 14.05 -9.75 12.20
CA ARG A 39 15.15 -10.70 11.99
C ARG A 39 16.49 -9.98 11.95
N ARG A 40 17.45 -10.42 12.78
CA ARG A 40 18.81 -9.87 12.85
C ARG A 40 19.82 -10.93 13.32
N LEU A 41 21.10 -10.62 13.18
CA LEU A 41 22.18 -11.35 13.84
C LEU A 41 22.17 -11.03 15.34
N VAL A 42 22.33 -12.06 16.15
CA VAL A 42 22.37 -12.01 17.62
C VAL A 42 23.52 -12.86 18.14
N ALA A 43 23.99 -12.54 19.34
CA ALA A 43 24.82 -13.44 20.12
C ALA A 43 23.92 -14.18 21.13
N ILE A 44 24.15 -15.47 21.35
CA ILE A 44 23.41 -16.29 22.30
C ILE A 44 24.37 -16.94 23.28
N LYS A 45 24.31 -16.53 24.54
CA LYS A 45 25.08 -17.11 25.64
C LYS A 45 24.26 -18.23 26.26
N LYS A 46 24.66 -19.48 26.02
CA LYS A 46 23.98 -20.68 26.54
C LYS A 46 24.80 -21.30 27.68
N LEU A 47 24.16 -21.56 28.82
CA LEU A 47 24.84 -22.20 29.96
C LEU A 47 25.38 -23.59 29.59
N ARG A 48 26.55 -23.92 30.12
CA ARG A 48 27.16 -25.24 29.93
C ARG A 48 26.49 -26.31 30.81
N ASP A 49 26.20 -25.97 32.05
CA ASP A 49 25.56 -26.86 33.03
C ASP A 49 24.25 -26.24 33.50
N SER A 50 23.17 -26.58 32.80
CA SER A 50 21.82 -26.17 33.18
C SER A 50 21.24 -27.01 34.32
N ALA A 51 21.97 -28.02 34.82
CA ALA A 51 21.50 -28.85 35.92
C ALA A 51 21.77 -28.23 37.29
N ASP A 52 22.65 -27.23 37.39
CA ASP A 52 22.87 -26.44 38.60
C ASP A 52 21.84 -25.30 38.69
N PRO A 53 20.86 -25.35 39.62
CA PRO A 53 19.85 -24.32 39.76
C PRO A 53 20.45 -22.93 40.07
N ARG A 54 21.59 -22.89 40.77
CA ARG A 54 22.25 -21.61 41.11
C ARG A 54 22.73 -20.90 39.85
N SER A 55 23.35 -21.63 38.92
CA SER A 55 23.81 -21.08 37.66
C SER A 55 22.67 -20.51 36.80
N VAL A 56 21.49 -21.14 36.86
CA VAL A 56 20.28 -20.64 36.18
C VAL A 56 19.73 -19.38 36.84
N ASP A 57 19.59 -19.38 38.17
CA ASP A 57 19.10 -18.21 38.94
C ASP A 57 19.98 -16.98 38.70
N LEU A 58 21.30 -17.18 38.62
CA LEU A 58 22.26 -16.12 38.39
C LEU A 58 22.19 -15.55 36.97
N LEU A 59 22.01 -16.41 35.97
CA LEU A 59 21.82 -15.96 34.60
C LEU A 59 20.50 -15.17 34.46
N LEU A 60 19.44 -15.61 35.12
CA LEU A 60 18.17 -14.91 35.18
C LEU A 60 18.30 -13.53 35.85
N GLN A 61 19.03 -13.47 36.97
CA GLN A 61 19.32 -12.22 37.66
C GLN A 61 20.16 -11.26 36.79
N GLU A 62 21.16 -11.78 36.08
CA GLU A 62 21.96 -11.02 35.12
C GLU A 62 21.10 -10.46 33.99
N PHE A 63 20.26 -11.29 33.39
CA PHE A 63 19.32 -10.86 32.36
C PHE A 63 18.37 -9.76 32.87
N ALA A 64 17.74 -9.95 34.03
CA ALA A 64 16.77 -9.02 34.58
C ALA A 64 17.38 -7.64 34.91
N LEU A 65 18.64 -7.61 35.37
CA LEU A 65 19.36 -6.37 35.65
C LEU A 65 19.81 -5.70 34.35
N LEU A 66 20.39 -6.44 33.40
CA LEU A 66 20.80 -5.92 32.10
C LEU A 66 19.63 -5.41 31.27
N GLU A 67 18.45 -6.01 31.40
CA GLU A 67 17.26 -5.58 30.67
C GLU A 67 16.86 -4.13 31.02
N GLN A 68 17.08 -3.73 32.28
CA GLN A 68 16.74 -2.41 32.79
C GLN A 68 17.78 -1.34 32.41
N VAL A 69 19.04 -1.72 32.21
CA VAL A 69 20.12 -0.78 31.87
C VAL A 69 20.09 -0.41 30.38
N LYS A 70 19.96 0.88 30.08
CA LYS A 70 19.98 1.41 28.71
C LYS A 70 21.15 2.35 28.52
N HIS A 71 22.26 1.82 28.01
CA HIS A 71 23.44 2.59 27.70
C HIS A 71 24.09 2.14 26.39
N ARG A 72 24.75 3.04 25.65
CA ARG A 72 25.43 2.67 24.39
C ARG A 72 26.62 1.73 24.61
N GLY A 73 27.31 1.91 25.73
CA GLY A 73 28.51 1.17 26.11
C GLY A 73 28.25 -0.08 26.95
N ILE A 74 26.99 -0.53 27.05
CA ILE A 74 26.61 -1.80 27.70
C ILE A 74 25.85 -2.64 26.69
N VAL A 75 26.15 -3.95 26.66
CA VAL A 75 25.50 -4.89 25.75
C VAL A 75 23.99 -4.87 25.97
N ARG A 76 23.25 -4.91 24.87
CA ARG A 76 21.79 -5.05 24.92
C ARG A 76 21.38 -6.51 25.00
N VAL A 77 20.59 -6.87 25.99
CA VAL A 77 19.85 -8.14 26.04
C VAL A 77 18.48 -8.00 25.36
N TYR A 78 18.06 -9.05 24.66
CA TYR A 78 16.79 -9.11 23.94
C TYR A 78 15.76 -9.97 24.67
N GLU A 79 16.14 -11.19 25.05
CA GLU A 79 15.26 -12.12 25.78
C GLU A 79 16.07 -13.23 26.45
N TYR A 80 15.39 -13.93 27.37
CA TYR A 80 15.87 -15.16 27.99
C TYR A 80 15.06 -16.35 27.46
N LEU A 81 15.76 -17.40 27.01
CA LEU A 81 15.19 -18.63 26.49
C LEU A 81 15.18 -19.68 27.60
N GLU A 82 14.01 -19.87 28.22
CA GLU A 82 13.85 -20.72 29.41
C GLU A 82 14.21 -22.18 29.18
N VAL A 83 13.79 -22.77 28.06
CA VAL A 83 14.07 -24.17 27.71
C VAL A 83 15.56 -24.42 27.46
N ASP A 84 16.24 -23.45 26.86
CA ASP A 84 17.64 -23.58 26.48
C ASP A 84 18.61 -23.08 27.55
N HIS A 85 18.10 -22.43 28.60
CA HIS A 85 18.87 -21.68 29.59
C HIS A 85 19.90 -20.77 28.92
N ALA A 86 19.40 -19.91 28.03
CA ALA A 86 20.24 -19.06 27.19
C ALA A 86 19.74 -17.61 27.17
N VAL A 87 20.66 -16.66 27.09
CA VAL A 87 20.36 -15.23 26.93
C VAL A 87 20.68 -14.81 25.50
N VAL A 88 19.69 -14.23 24.83
CA VAL A 88 19.84 -13.62 23.50
C VAL A 88 20.23 -12.15 23.68
N MET A 89 21.31 -11.74 23.03
CA MET A 89 21.87 -10.39 23.15
C MET A 89 22.32 -9.83 21.80
N GLU A 90 22.64 -8.54 21.77
CA GLU A 90 23.16 -7.90 20.57
C GLU A 90 24.47 -8.56 20.10
N HIS A 91 24.55 -8.84 18.80
CA HIS A 91 25.81 -9.20 18.18
C HIS A 91 26.62 -7.93 17.94
N ILE A 92 27.82 -7.87 18.51
CA ILE A 92 28.75 -6.76 18.35
C ILE A 92 29.77 -7.14 17.28
N HIS A 93 29.80 -6.39 16.18
CA HIS A 93 30.79 -6.57 15.11
C HIS A 93 32.10 -5.90 15.50
N GLY A 94 32.95 -6.62 16.22
CA GLY A 94 34.22 -6.10 16.74
C GLY A 94 35.06 -7.19 17.39
N VAL A 95 36.10 -6.79 18.11
CA VAL A 95 36.97 -7.69 18.89
C VAL A 95 37.00 -7.26 20.35
N THR A 96 37.38 -8.18 21.23
CA THR A 96 37.61 -7.85 22.65
C THR A 96 38.87 -6.99 22.82
N LEU A 97 38.95 -6.15 23.85
CA LEU A 97 40.17 -5.42 24.17
C LEU A 97 41.34 -6.36 24.48
N ARG A 98 41.07 -7.57 24.98
CA ARG A 98 42.09 -8.62 25.14
C ARG A 98 42.73 -8.99 23.79
N GLN A 99 41.91 -9.21 22.76
CA GLN A 99 42.38 -9.46 21.39
C GLN A 99 43.13 -8.24 20.84
N VAL A 100 42.62 -7.01 21.05
CA VAL A 100 43.34 -5.79 20.64
C VAL A 100 44.76 -5.75 21.20
N LEU A 101 44.91 -5.96 22.51
CA LEU A 101 46.20 -6.00 23.18
C LEU A 101 47.12 -7.11 22.67
N GLU A 102 46.57 -8.31 22.40
CA GLU A 102 47.35 -9.44 21.86
C GLU A 102 47.85 -9.18 20.44
N GLU A 103 47.00 -8.67 19.56
CA GLU A 103 47.40 -8.40 18.17
C GLU A 103 48.38 -7.22 18.08
N LEU A 104 48.19 -6.18 18.88
CA LEU A 104 49.17 -5.08 19.01
C LEU A 104 50.52 -5.59 19.52
N ALA A 105 50.53 -6.44 20.56
CA ALA A 105 51.77 -7.02 21.07
C ALA A 105 52.50 -7.86 20.01
N ARG A 106 51.76 -8.64 19.20
CA ARG A 106 52.33 -9.40 18.07
C ARG A 106 52.89 -8.48 16.98
N ALA A 107 52.19 -7.39 16.68
CA ALA A 107 52.62 -6.37 15.73
C ALA A 107 53.73 -5.46 16.26
N ARG A 108 54.05 -5.53 17.57
CA ARG A 108 54.93 -4.59 18.29
C ARG A 108 54.44 -3.14 18.22
N GLU A 109 53.13 -2.97 18.24
CA GLU A 109 52.44 -1.69 18.26
C GLU A 109 51.77 -1.47 19.62
N GLN A 110 51.27 -0.25 19.86
CA GLN A 110 50.57 0.12 21.08
C GLN A 110 49.28 0.88 20.78
N VAL A 111 48.37 0.90 21.75
CA VAL A 111 47.17 1.74 21.67
C VAL A 111 47.60 3.20 21.75
N PHE A 112 46.99 4.06 20.94
CA PHE A 112 47.25 5.50 21.03
C PHE A 112 46.78 6.00 22.39
N THR A 113 47.60 6.81 23.07
CA THR A 113 47.32 7.31 24.42
C THR A 113 45.93 7.94 24.51
N GLU A 114 45.58 8.77 23.53
CA GLU A 114 44.29 9.45 23.46
C GLU A 114 43.13 8.47 23.22
N ALA A 115 43.34 7.42 22.42
CA ALA A 115 42.36 6.35 22.24
C ALA A 115 42.15 5.54 23.53
N ALA A 116 43.21 5.26 24.30
CA ALA A 116 43.10 4.63 25.61
C ALA A 116 42.30 5.50 26.60
N VAL A 117 42.50 6.83 26.57
CA VAL A 117 41.70 7.78 27.37
C VAL A 117 40.24 7.81 26.94
N GLU A 118 39.95 7.81 25.63
CA GLU A 118 38.57 7.74 25.10
C GLU A 118 37.88 6.43 25.50
N ILE A 119 38.58 5.28 25.43
CA ILE A 119 38.08 4.00 25.95
C ILE A 119 37.76 4.12 27.44
N GLY A 120 38.66 4.72 28.22
CA GLY A 120 38.45 4.98 29.65
C GLY A 120 37.21 5.83 29.93
N CYS A 121 36.97 6.84 29.11
CA CYS A 121 35.79 7.69 29.21
C CYS A 121 34.51 6.89 28.95
N GLU A 122 34.44 6.10 27.87
CA GLU A 122 33.25 5.29 27.55
C GLU A 122 32.96 4.25 28.63
N LEU A 123 33.99 3.62 29.19
CA LEU A 123 33.84 2.66 30.28
C LEU A 123 33.42 3.33 31.60
N ALA A 124 34.00 4.48 31.96
CA ALA A 124 33.63 5.22 33.16
C ALA A 124 32.16 5.67 33.13
N ASP A 125 31.70 6.14 31.96
CA ASP A 125 30.30 6.54 31.73
C ASP A 125 29.36 5.33 31.82
N ALA A 126 29.72 4.21 31.18
CA ALA A 126 28.94 2.96 31.23
C ALA A 126 28.82 2.41 32.66
N LEU A 127 29.92 2.36 33.42
CA LEU A 127 29.91 1.90 34.82
C LEU A 127 29.08 2.82 35.71
N TYR A 128 29.18 4.14 35.51
CA TYR A 128 28.36 5.10 36.25
C TYR A 128 26.87 4.91 35.93
N GLN A 129 26.51 4.71 34.66
CA GLN A 129 25.14 4.45 34.26
C GLN A 129 24.61 3.15 34.84
N ALA A 130 25.39 2.06 34.84
CA ALA A 130 24.98 0.79 35.45
C ALA A 130 24.65 0.96 36.94
N TYR A 131 25.48 1.70 37.67
CA TYR A 131 25.30 1.92 39.10
C TYR A 131 24.12 2.86 39.44
N THR A 132 23.88 3.88 38.62
CA THR A 132 22.93 4.96 38.92
C THR A 132 21.56 4.84 38.23
N THR A 133 21.41 3.94 37.25
CA THR A 133 20.14 3.73 36.55
C THR A 133 19.04 3.40 37.56
N PRO A 134 17.91 4.14 37.58
CA PRO A 134 16.77 3.79 38.42
C PRO A 134 16.17 2.45 37.96
N GLY A 135 15.96 1.53 38.90
CA GLY A 135 15.19 0.31 38.69
C GLY A 135 13.69 0.58 38.73
N ASP A 136 12.90 -0.49 38.58
CA ASP A 136 11.42 -0.41 38.56
C ASP A 136 10.82 0.17 39.86
N ASN A 137 11.53 0.05 40.98
CA ASN A 137 11.13 0.61 42.27
C ASN A 137 11.52 2.09 42.45
N GLY A 138 12.17 2.71 41.46
CA GLY A 138 12.64 4.09 41.49
C GLY A 138 13.99 4.31 42.18
N GLU A 139 14.54 3.29 42.85
CA GLU A 139 15.87 3.36 43.46
C GLU A 139 16.97 2.98 42.45
N PRO A 140 18.21 3.46 42.61
CA PRO A 140 19.32 3.06 41.75
C PRO A 140 19.52 1.54 41.78
N LEU A 141 19.74 0.93 40.61
CA LEU A 141 20.03 -0.49 40.48
C LEU A 141 21.29 -0.92 41.23
N GLN A 142 22.24 0.00 41.43
CA GLN A 142 23.53 -0.26 42.07
C GLN A 142 24.25 -1.46 41.45
N LEU A 143 24.12 -1.63 40.13
CA LEU A 143 24.70 -2.75 39.42
C LEU A 143 26.23 -2.60 39.36
N VAL A 144 26.92 -3.55 39.99
CA VAL A 144 28.39 -3.68 39.99
C VAL A 144 28.79 -4.85 39.10
N HIS A 145 29.77 -4.66 38.22
CA HIS A 145 30.20 -5.64 37.24
C HIS A 145 31.00 -6.80 37.87
N ARG A 146 31.90 -6.53 38.82
CA ARG A 146 32.69 -7.52 39.60
C ARG A 146 33.68 -8.40 38.82
N ASP A 147 33.59 -8.46 37.50
CA ASP A 147 34.55 -9.17 36.62
C ASP A 147 34.99 -8.31 35.42
N LEU A 148 35.20 -7.00 35.62
CA LEU A 148 35.59 -6.12 34.52
C LEU A 148 37.03 -6.42 34.10
N LYS A 149 37.23 -6.76 32.82
CA LYS A 149 38.53 -7.13 32.24
C LYS A 149 38.52 -6.91 30.72
N PRO A 150 39.68 -6.86 30.04
CA PRO A 150 39.72 -6.63 28.59
C PRO A 150 38.95 -7.66 27.75
N ALA A 151 38.78 -8.89 28.23
CA ALA A 151 37.99 -9.92 27.55
C ALA A 151 36.47 -9.67 27.61
N ASN A 152 36.01 -8.82 28.54
CA ASN A 152 34.59 -8.47 28.73
C ASN A 152 34.25 -7.08 28.15
N VAL A 153 35.18 -6.47 27.41
CA VAL A 153 34.98 -5.19 26.73
C VAL A 153 35.28 -5.38 25.24
N MET A 154 34.34 -5.01 24.37
CA MET A 154 34.51 -5.03 22.92
C MET A 154 34.75 -3.65 22.35
N LEU A 155 35.54 -3.61 21.28
CA LEU A 155 35.81 -2.45 20.44
C LEU A 155 35.37 -2.76 19.00
N THR A 156 34.58 -1.86 18.40
CA THR A 156 34.13 -1.99 17.01
C THR A 156 34.98 -1.15 16.06
N PRO A 157 34.99 -1.45 14.74
CA PRO A 157 35.66 -0.62 13.73
C PRO A 157 35.17 0.83 13.69
N GLN A 158 33.96 1.10 14.18
CA GLN A 158 33.38 2.44 14.26
C GLN A 158 33.82 3.22 15.50
N GLY A 159 34.65 2.63 16.37
CA GLY A 159 35.09 3.25 17.63
C GLY A 159 34.06 3.14 18.76
N GLU A 160 33.14 2.17 18.71
CA GLU A 160 32.22 1.92 19.83
C GLU A 160 32.86 0.97 20.85
N VAL A 161 32.76 1.32 22.13
CA VAL A 161 33.24 0.52 23.26
C VAL A 161 32.05 -0.05 24.02
N LYS A 162 32.01 -1.36 24.23
CA LYS A 162 30.87 -2.05 24.84
C LYS A 162 31.27 -3.07 25.89
N ILE A 163 30.69 -2.97 27.07
CA ILE A 163 30.79 -3.93 28.17
C ILE A 163 29.82 -5.09 27.90
N LEU A 164 30.30 -6.33 28.00
CA LEU A 164 29.51 -7.54 27.69
C LEU A 164 28.80 -8.13 28.91
N ASP A 165 29.56 -8.69 29.85
CA ASP A 165 29.02 -9.62 30.84
C ASP A 165 29.14 -9.03 32.25
N PHE A 166 28.02 -8.78 32.92
CA PHE A 166 28.05 -8.36 34.32
C PHE A 166 28.13 -9.62 35.17
N GLY A 167 29.25 -9.79 35.89
CA GLY A 167 29.65 -10.99 36.61
C GLY A 167 28.79 -11.37 37.83
N LEU A 168 27.47 -11.18 37.74
CA LEU A 168 26.46 -11.53 38.74
C LEU A 168 26.43 -13.03 39.04
N ALA A 169 26.88 -13.87 38.10
CA ALA A 169 27.12 -15.30 38.32
C ALA A 169 28.25 -15.62 39.32
N ARG A 170 28.96 -14.62 39.84
CA ARG A 170 29.79 -14.74 41.04
C ARG A 170 28.96 -14.40 42.27
N VAL A 171 28.20 -15.39 42.76
CA VAL A 171 27.78 -15.38 44.17
C VAL A 171 29.06 -15.39 45.00
N ASP A 172 29.23 -14.35 45.81
CA ASP A 172 30.21 -14.16 46.87
C ASP A 172 31.51 -14.97 46.76
N ASN A 173 32.57 -14.31 46.27
CA ASN A 173 33.95 -14.79 46.37
C ASN A 173 34.31 -15.26 47.81
N ALA A 174 33.61 -14.76 48.84
CA ALA A 174 33.79 -15.14 50.24
C ALA A 174 33.40 -16.60 50.56
N ASP A 175 32.44 -17.18 49.83
CA ASP A 175 32.02 -18.57 50.01
C ASP A 175 32.76 -19.51 49.02
N PHE A 176 33.06 -19.06 47.80
CA PHE A 176 33.78 -19.89 46.82
C PHE A 176 35.29 -19.98 47.04
N ALA A 177 35.95 -18.96 47.61
CA ALA A 177 37.38 -18.99 47.92
C ALA A 177 37.73 -19.99 49.05
N LYS A 178 36.75 -20.39 49.87
CA LYS A 178 36.95 -21.34 50.98
C LYS A 178 36.94 -22.81 50.55
N ASP A 179 36.23 -23.15 49.47
CA ASP A 179 35.96 -24.55 49.13
C ASP A 179 36.85 -25.11 48.00
N ASP A 180 37.34 -24.30 47.06
CA ASP A 180 38.22 -24.78 45.98
C ASP A 180 39.00 -23.65 45.23
N PRO A 181 40.31 -23.45 45.50
CA PRO A 181 41.16 -22.49 44.79
C PRO A 181 41.31 -22.78 43.28
N GLU A 182 41.15 -24.04 42.84
CA GLU A 182 41.36 -24.44 41.43
C GLU A 182 40.17 -24.05 40.53
N ARG A 183 39.00 -23.74 41.12
CA ARG A 183 37.79 -23.31 40.40
C ARG A 183 37.82 -21.86 39.91
N ILE A 184 38.76 -21.03 40.39
CA ILE A 184 38.89 -19.63 39.96
C ILE A 184 39.71 -19.54 38.66
N LYS A 185 39.16 -20.05 37.55
CA LYS A 185 39.75 -19.88 36.21
C LYS A 185 39.15 -18.67 35.49
N GLY A 186 39.66 -17.49 35.85
CA GLY A 186 39.58 -16.25 35.09
C GLY A 186 40.76 -15.37 35.52
N THR A 187 41.41 -14.65 34.60
CA THR A 187 42.70 -13.99 34.86
C THR A 187 42.62 -13.07 36.09
N PRO A 188 43.17 -13.48 37.25
CA PRO A 188 42.95 -12.77 38.52
C PRO A 188 43.59 -11.38 38.54
N ILE A 189 44.47 -11.09 37.58
CA ILE A 189 45.23 -9.84 37.44
C ILE A 189 44.39 -8.57 37.29
N TYR A 190 43.07 -8.66 37.09
CA TYR A 190 42.15 -7.51 37.05
C TYR A 190 41.32 -7.34 38.33
N MET A 191 41.54 -8.20 39.33
CA MET A 191 40.81 -8.18 40.59
C MET A 191 41.27 -7.04 41.49
N ALA A 192 40.33 -6.40 42.20
CA ALA A 192 40.66 -5.40 43.22
C ALA A 192 41.16 -6.05 44.53
N PRO A 193 41.97 -5.36 45.35
CA PRO A 193 42.49 -5.92 46.59
C PRO A 193 41.41 -6.39 47.57
N GLU A 194 40.27 -5.69 47.64
CA GLU A 194 39.11 -6.05 48.46
C GLU A 194 38.40 -7.33 47.96
N GLN A 195 38.38 -7.55 46.63
CA GLN A 195 37.85 -8.79 46.05
C GLN A 195 38.72 -9.99 46.39
N ALA A 196 40.04 -9.84 46.34
CA ALA A 196 40.99 -10.89 46.69
C ALA A 196 40.91 -11.27 48.17
N ARG A 197 40.66 -10.27 49.04
CA ARG A 197 40.45 -10.47 50.48
C ARG A 197 39.06 -11.00 50.85
N GLY A 198 38.15 -11.13 49.88
CA GLY A 198 36.76 -11.54 50.14
C GLY A 198 35.97 -10.52 50.97
N GLU A 199 36.34 -9.23 50.90
CA GLU A 199 35.64 -8.14 51.57
C GLU A 199 34.40 -7.70 50.77
N ALA A 200 33.56 -6.85 51.39
CA ALA A 200 32.42 -6.28 50.71
C ALA A 200 32.88 -5.40 49.53
N VAL A 201 32.25 -5.60 48.37
CA VAL A 201 32.56 -4.91 47.12
C VAL A 201 31.46 -3.93 46.75
N ASP A 202 31.85 -2.79 46.20
CA ASP A 202 30.96 -1.80 45.59
C ASP A 202 31.47 -1.37 44.21
N HIS A 203 30.84 -0.39 43.58
CA HIS A 203 31.20 0.12 42.24
C HIS A 203 32.63 0.63 42.13
N ARG A 204 33.30 1.00 43.23
CA ARG A 204 34.71 1.42 43.24
C ARG A 204 35.66 0.25 42.96
N THR A 205 35.17 -0.98 43.09
CA THR A 205 35.84 -2.20 42.63
C THR A 205 36.00 -2.19 41.11
N ASP A 206 34.95 -1.84 40.38
CA ASP A 206 34.99 -1.77 38.92
C ASP A 206 35.87 -0.61 38.43
N LEU A 207 35.92 0.49 39.19
CA LEU A 207 36.83 1.61 38.91
C LEU A 207 38.32 1.20 39.06
N PHE A 208 38.64 0.35 40.04
CA PHE A 208 39.99 -0.21 40.16
C PHE A 208 40.34 -1.11 38.97
N ALA A 209 39.41 -1.99 38.57
CA ALA A 209 39.56 -2.83 37.38
C ALA A 209 39.73 -2.00 36.09
N LEU A 210 38.98 -0.90 35.95
CA LEU A 210 39.17 0.06 34.85
C LEU A 210 40.56 0.71 34.91
N GLY A 211 41.08 1.03 36.10
CA GLY A 211 42.45 1.50 36.28
C GLY A 211 43.50 0.50 35.76
N LEU A 212 43.30 -0.80 36.01
CA LEU A 212 44.18 -1.85 35.52
C LEU A 212 44.10 -2.01 34.00
N ILE A 213 42.89 -1.89 33.42
CA ILE A 213 42.70 -1.88 31.97
C ILE A 213 43.42 -0.69 31.34
N LEU A 214 43.24 0.52 31.89
CA LEU A 214 43.91 1.72 31.40
C LEU A 214 45.43 1.63 31.50
N TYR A 215 45.94 1.08 32.61
CA TYR A 215 47.36 0.83 32.77
C TYR A 215 47.89 -0.06 31.63
N GLU A 216 47.23 -1.19 31.35
CA GLU A 216 47.66 -2.12 30.31
C GLU A 216 47.55 -1.54 28.90
N LEU A 217 46.51 -0.74 28.62
CA LEU A 217 46.38 -0.05 27.33
C LEU A 217 47.53 0.96 27.10
N LEU A 218 48.02 1.61 28.17
CA LEU A 218 49.09 2.63 28.11
C LEU A 218 50.50 2.04 28.14
N GLU A 219 50.70 0.96 28.88
CA GLU A 219 52.02 0.32 29.05
C GLU A 219 52.24 -0.84 28.07
N GLY A 220 51.17 -1.39 27.49
CA GLY A 220 51.19 -2.59 26.65
C GLY A 220 51.33 -3.91 27.43
N GLU A 221 51.45 -3.84 28.76
CA GLU A 221 51.58 -4.99 29.66
C GLU A 221 50.72 -4.81 30.92
N PRO A 222 50.22 -5.91 31.53
CA PRO A 222 49.45 -5.83 32.78
C PRO A 222 50.24 -5.24 33.96
N ALA A 223 49.54 -4.53 34.86
CA ALA A 223 50.14 -3.96 36.08
C ALA A 223 50.65 -5.03 37.04
N TYR A 224 49.84 -6.08 37.27
CA TYR A 224 50.23 -7.26 38.00
C TYR A 224 50.87 -8.28 37.07
N ARG A 225 52.10 -8.69 37.39
CA ARG A 225 52.89 -9.64 36.61
C ARG A 225 53.37 -10.77 37.52
N VAL A 226 53.39 -11.99 36.98
CA VAL A 226 54.03 -13.13 37.63
C VAL A 226 55.48 -13.23 37.12
N PRO A 227 56.47 -13.37 38.02
CA PRO A 227 57.84 -13.71 37.62
C PRO A 227 57.89 -15.01 36.80
N GLY A 228 58.59 -15.00 35.66
CA GLY A 228 58.66 -16.15 34.75
C GLY A 228 59.32 -17.42 35.34
N ASN A 229 59.89 -17.34 36.55
CA ASN A 229 60.49 -18.45 37.31
C ASN A 229 59.66 -18.87 38.54
N SER A 230 58.42 -18.40 38.67
CA SER A 230 57.55 -18.72 39.79
C SER A 230 57.23 -20.22 39.86
N ARG A 231 57.30 -20.79 41.08
CA ARG A 231 56.90 -22.18 41.36
C ARG A 231 55.40 -22.34 41.52
N ASP A 232 54.72 -21.28 41.95
CA ASP A 232 53.26 -21.17 42.05
C ASP A 232 52.82 -19.77 41.59
N PRO A 233 52.71 -19.59 40.26
CA PRO A 233 52.26 -18.34 39.64
C PRO A 233 50.96 -17.78 40.21
N LEU A 234 50.05 -18.67 40.61
CA LEU A 234 48.71 -18.30 41.04
C LEU A 234 48.75 -17.78 42.48
N ALA A 235 49.41 -18.48 43.40
CA ALA A 235 49.56 -18.00 44.76
C ALA A 235 50.30 -16.64 44.82
N GLU A 236 51.36 -16.48 44.01
CA GLU A 236 52.11 -15.22 43.95
C GLU A 236 51.27 -14.06 43.41
N ILE A 237 50.44 -14.28 42.39
CA ILE A 237 49.60 -13.22 41.83
C ILE A 237 48.49 -12.81 42.82
N TYR A 238 47.86 -13.76 43.50
CA TYR A 238 46.87 -13.46 44.54
C TYR A 238 47.50 -12.68 45.69
N ALA A 239 48.66 -13.09 46.18
CA ALA A 239 49.37 -12.37 47.23
C ALA A 239 49.72 -10.92 46.80
N ALA A 240 50.12 -10.72 45.53
CA ALA A 240 50.38 -9.39 45.00
C ALA A 240 49.11 -8.53 44.93
N ILE A 241 47.99 -9.09 44.50
CA ILE A 241 46.70 -8.40 44.42
C ILE A 241 46.19 -8.05 45.83
N GLU A 242 46.25 -8.98 46.78
CA GLU A 242 45.86 -8.75 48.19
C GLU A 242 46.71 -7.65 48.85
N ALA A 243 48.02 -7.63 48.55
CA ALA A 243 48.91 -6.57 49.00
C ALA A 243 48.56 -5.21 48.37
N GLY A 244 48.10 -5.21 47.12
CA GLY A 244 47.69 -4.00 46.39
C GLY A 244 48.81 -2.99 46.20
N ASP A 245 50.08 -3.43 46.20
CA ASP A 245 51.24 -2.54 46.05
C ASP A 245 51.59 -2.34 44.58
N LEU A 246 51.00 -1.31 43.98
CA LEU A 246 51.28 -0.85 42.63
C LEU A 246 52.11 0.44 42.61
N ARG A 247 52.77 0.82 43.72
CA ARG A 247 53.46 2.12 43.84
C ARG A 247 54.52 2.35 42.77
N ARG A 248 55.28 1.30 42.43
CA ARG A 248 56.33 1.39 41.40
C ARG A 248 55.70 1.60 40.02
N GLN A 249 54.69 0.79 39.69
CA GLN A 249 53.94 0.87 38.45
C GLN A 249 53.33 2.26 38.26
N CYS A 250 52.71 2.79 39.31
CA CYS A 250 52.14 4.14 39.33
C CYS A 250 53.22 5.22 39.16
N ALA A 251 54.35 5.13 39.86
CA ALA A 251 55.46 6.10 39.73
C ALA A 251 56.07 6.10 38.31
N ASP A 252 56.26 4.91 37.72
CA ASP A 252 56.77 4.77 36.36
C ASP A 252 55.79 5.38 35.34
N LEU A 253 54.48 5.14 35.50
CA LEU A 253 53.43 5.72 34.65
C LEU A 253 53.33 7.24 34.80
N GLU A 254 53.37 7.77 36.02
CA GLU A 254 53.36 9.21 36.29
C GLU A 254 54.58 9.93 35.70
N SER A 255 55.76 9.29 35.75
CA SER A 255 56.95 9.84 35.11
C SER A 255 56.84 9.89 33.59
N ARG A 256 56.21 8.89 32.97
CA ARG A 256 56.02 8.82 31.52
C ARG A 256 54.91 9.74 31.02
N LEU A 257 53.81 9.81 31.77
CA LEU A 257 52.59 10.53 31.42
C LEU A 257 52.18 11.45 32.59
N PRO A 258 52.82 12.62 32.79
CA PRO A 258 52.60 13.45 33.98
C PRO A 258 51.17 13.95 34.19
N ALA A 259 50.38 14.04 33.12
CA ALA A 259 48.99 14.50 33.19
C ALA A 259 47.99 13.34 33.43
N LEU A 260 48.19 12.20 32.75
CA LEU A 260 47.29 11.04 32.81
C LEU A 260 47.65 10.05 33.91
N GLY A 261 48.94 9.87 34.20
CA GLY A 261 49.45 8.96 35.22
C GLY A 261 48.80 9.15 36.58
N PRO A 262 48.67 10.38 37.13
CA PRO A 262 48.01 10.61 38.41
C PRO A 262 46.54 10.17 38.44
N VAL A 263 45.83 10.24 37.30
CA VAL A 263 44.44 9.80 37.19
C VAL A 263 44.37 8.27 37.32
N VAL A 264 45.24 7.54 36.61
CA VAL A 264 45.33 6.08 36.69
C VAL A 264 45.81 5.63 38.07
N SER A 265 46.84 6.29 38.63
CA SER A 265 47.33 6.04 39.98
C SER A 265 46.25 6.20 41.05
N ARG A 266 45.33 7.15 40.87
CA ARG A 266 44.19 7.35 41.78
C ARG A 266 43.18 6.21 41.69
N LEU A 267 42.92 5.66 40.49
CA LEU A 267 42.09 4.45 40.35
C LEU A 267 42.71 3.23 41.02
N LEU A 268 44.05 3.13 40.98
CA LEU A 268 44.83 2.02 41.50
C LEU A 268 45.20 2.15 42.99
N GLN A 269 44.57 3.08 43.73
CA GLN A 269 44.76 3.15 45.18
C GLN A 269 44.24 1.88 45.86
N ARG A 270 45.02 1.37 46.83
CA ARG A 270 44.70 0.14 47.54
C ARG A 270 43.35 0.21 48.25
N ARG A 271 43.05 1.35 48.89
CA ARG A 271 41.81 1.56 49.64
C ARG A 271 40.71 2.17 48.74
N PRO A 272 39.49 1.63 48.71
CA PRO A 272 38.39 2.16 47.89
C PRO A 272 38.07 3.64 48.16
N GLU A 273 38.19 4.11 49.40
CA GLU A 273 37.95 5.50 49.80
C GLU A 273 38.95 6.51 49.20
N ASP A 274 40.15 6.05 48.84
CA ASP A 274 41.19 6.89 48.24
C ASP A 274 41.05 7.00 46.71
N ARG A 275 40.14 6.22 46.11
CA ARG A 275 39.87 6.22 44.67
C ARG A 275 38.88 7.32 44.25
N TYR A 276 38.60 7.38 42.95
CA TYR A 276 37.41 8.09 42.47
C TYR A 276 36.15 7.47 43.09
N GLN A 277 35.25 8.33 43.62
CA GLN A 277 34.03 7.86 44.27
C GLN A 277 32.90 7.62 43.27
N THR A 278 32.97 8.19 42.07
CA THR A 278 32.01 7.95 41.00
C THR A 278 32.71 7.81 39.65
N GLY A 279 32.12 7.03 38.73
CA GLY A 279 32.58 6.99 37.34
C GLY A 279 32.45 8.34 36.64
N HIS A 280 31.53 9.20 37.07
CA HIS A 280 31.39 10.57 36.56
C HIS A 280 32.62 11.44 36.88
N ASP A 281 33.12 11.40 38.11
CA ASP A 281 34.33 12.17 38.50
C ASP A 281 35.55 11.73 37.69
N LEU A 282 35.69 10.42 37.49
CA LEU A 282 36.73 9.85 36.65
C LEU A 282 36.58 10.33 35.20
N LEU A 283 35.37 10.25 34.64
CA LEU A 283 35.08 10.70 33.27
C LEU A 283 35.48 12.16 33.05
N VAL A 284 35.20 13.05 34.02
CA VAL A 284 35.58 14.46 33.96
C VAL A 284 37.10 14.62 33.90
N ASP A 285 37.85 13.91 34.74
CA ASP A 285 39.31 14.01 34.79
C ASP A 285 40.01 13.36 33.58
N LEU A 286 39.48 12.25 33.05
CA LEU A 286 39.95 11.66 31.80
C LEU A 286 39.69 12.59 30.61
N ARG A 287 38.49 13.17 30.50
CA ARG A 287 38.16 14.11 29.42
C ARG A 287 39.04 15.36 29.41
N ARG A 288 39.54 15.80 30.57
CA ARG A 288 40.48 16.92 30.67
C ARG A 288 41.84 16.62 30.04
N GLN A 289 42.18 15.34 29.83
CA GLN A 289 43.42 14.92 29.18
C GLN A 289 43.34 14.98 27.65
N LEU A 290 42.13 15.11 27.09
CA LEU A 290 41.91 15.18 25.64
C LEU A 290 41.95 16.64 25.16
N TYR A 291 42.71 16.90 24.09
CA TYR A 291 42.71 18.21 23.43
C TYR A 291 41.41 18.40 22.62
N ARG A 292 40.69 19.50 22.87
CA ARG A 292 39.35 19.78 22.29
C ARG A 292 39.29 19.98 20.77
N ASP A 293 40.41 20.22 20.09
CA ASP A 293 40.44 20.66 18.67
C ASP A 293 40.77 19.55 17.66
N ARG A 294 41.08 18.32 18.10
CA ARG A 294 41.21 17.17 17.19
C ARG A 294 39.97 16.29 17.29
N GLY A 295 39.68 15.54 16.22
CA GLY A 295 38.52 14.64 16.13
C GLY A 295 38.55 13.48 17.14
N SER A 296 37.80 12.42 16.87
CA SER A 296 37.83 11.22 17.74
C SER A 296 39.11 10.42 17.52
N TYR A 297 39.98 10.42 18.52
CA TYR A 297 41.25 9.68 18.48
C TYR A 297 41.03 8.17 18.50
N LEU A 298 39.96 7.70 19.15
CA LEU A 298 39.58 6.30 19.13
C LEU A 298 39.19 5.86 17.72
N LYS A 299 38.51 6.71 16.96
CA LYS A 299 38.17 6.40 15.57
C LYS A 299 39.41 6.28 14.70
N GLU A 300 40.36 7.21 14.82
CA GLU A 300 41.66 7.13 14.11
C GLU A 300 42.44 5.86 14.48
N PHE A 301 42.47 5.50 15.77
CA PHE A 301 43.05 4.25 16.23
C PHE A 301 42.33 3.03 15.64
N CYS A 302 41.00 3.02 15.58
CA CYS A 302 40.23 1.93 15.00
C CYS A 302 40.50 1.79 13.50
N GLU A 303 40.56 2.90 12.76
CA GLU A 303 40.90 2.90 11.34
C GLU A 303 42.30 2.29 11.10
N PHE A 304 43.28 2.62 11.95
CA PHE A 304 44.60 1.99 11.92
C PHE A 304 44.56 0.50 12.28
N PHE A 305 44.00 0.15 13.45
CA PHE A 305 44.00 -1.21 13.98
C PHE A 305 43.24 -2.17 13.05
N PHE A 306 42.01 -1.82 12.66
CA PHE A 306 41.21 -2.65 11.77
C PHE A 306 41.62 -2.53 10.30
N GLY A 307 42.33 -1.48 9.89
CA GLY A 307 42.85 -1.35 8.53
C GLY A 307 44.14 -2.12 8.29
N ALA A 308 45.03 -2.16 9.29
CA ALA A 308 46.40 -2.64 9.11
C ALA A 308 46.77 -3.87 9.95
N ILE A 309 46.22 -4.02 11.16
CA ILE A 309 46.66 -5.06 12.11
C ILE A 309 45.68 -6.25 12.13
N HIS A 310 44.40 -5.97 12.33
CA HIS A 310 43.36 -6.97 12.43
C HIS A 310 42.17 -6.62 11.51
N PRO A 311 42.31 -6.81 10.19
CA PRO A 311 41.21 -6.60 9.25
C PRO A 311 40.05 -7.52 9.58
N ILE A 312 38.96 -6.92 10.09
CA ILE A 312 37.66 -7.58 10.15
C ILE A 312 37.00 -7.35 8.79
N PRO A 313 36.53 -8.40 8.10
CA PRO A 313 35.71 -8.23 6.92
C PRO A 313 34.57 -7.26 7.24
N ASP A 314 34.36 -6.25 6.40
CA ASP A 314 33.20 -5.36 6.54
C ASP A 314 31.95 -6.23 6.70
N ALA A 315 31.12 -5.91 7.69
CA ALA A 315 29.85 -6.58 7.85
C ALA A 315 29.13 -6.49 6.48
N PRO A 316 28.67 -7.61 5.90
CA PRO A 316 28.10 -7.60 4.57
C PRO A 316 26.94 -6.61 4.54
N THR A 317 27.09 -5.54 3.76
CA THR A 317 26.09 -4.46 3.73
C THR A 317 24.91 -4.88 2.86
N LEU A 318 23.74 -4.29 3.14
CA LEU A 318 22.57 -4.48 2.28
C LEU A 318 22.87 -4.03 0.84
N ASP A 319 23.66 -2.98 0.66
CA ASP A 319 24.07 -2.50 -0.66
C ASP A 319 25.00 -3.49 -1.38
N LEU A 320 25.95 -4.10 -0.67
CA LEU A 320 26.80 -5.16 -1.22
C LEU A 320 25.95 -6.37 -1.62
N ALA A 321 24.99 -6.77 -0.79
CA ALA A 321 24.05 -7.84 -1.11
C ALA A 321 23.17 -7.50 -2.33
N ILE A 322 22.66 -6.27 -2.42
CA ILE A 322 21.88 -5.79 -3.56
C ILE A 322 22.73 -5.78 -4.83
N GLN A 323 23.98 -5.31 -4.77
CA GLN A 323 24.90 -5.34 -5.89
C GLN A 323 25.21 -6.77 -6.32
N ALA A 324 25.53 -7.67 -5.39
CA ALA A 324 25.77 -9.08 -5.67
C ALA A 324 24.54 -9.72 -6.35
N MET A 325 23.34 -9.50 -5.83
CA MET A 325 22.09 -9.99 -6.44
C MET A 325 21.86 -9.40 -7.84
N ARG A 326 22.15 -8.11 -8.05
CA ARG A 326 22.07 -7.46 -9.38
C ARG A 326 23.07 -8.07 -10.37
N HIS A 327 24.23 -8.51 -9.89
CA HIS A 327 25.21 -9.25 -10.68
C HIS A 327 24.88 -10.75 -10.83
N GLY A 328 23.73 -11.19 -10.34
CA GLY A 328 23.26 -12.56 -10.49
C GLY A 328 23.77 -13.52 -9.43
N ALA A 329 24.30 -13.03 -8.30
CA ALA A 329 24.56 -13.87 -7.15
C ALA A 329 23.24 -14.45 -6.62
N ILE A 330 23.20 -15.78 -6.52
CA ILE A 330 22.01 -16.54 -6.10
C ILE A 330 22.17 -17.14 -4.70
N ASP A 331 23.38 -17.10 -4.16
CA ASP A 331 23.72 -17.63 -2.86
C ASP A 331 24.94 -16.91 -2.26
N LEU A 332 25.07 -16.99 -0.94
CA LEU A 332 26.20 -16.47 -0.18
C LEU A 332 26.86 -17.64 0.53
N ILE A 333 28.12 -17.91 0.17
CA ILE A 333 28.85 -19.09 0.65
C ILE A 333 29.91 -18.61 1.65
N PRO A 334 29.92 -19.10 2.89
CA PRO A 334 30.96 -18.79 3.86
C PRO A 334 32.35 -19.22 3.34
N ALA A 335 33.38 -18.43 3.65
CA ALA A 335 34.75 -18.84 3.39
C ALA A 335 35.13 -20.03 4.28
N GLY A 336 35.79 -21.03 3.71
CA GLY A 336 36.22 -22.23 4.45
C GLY A 336 35.19 -23.35 4.56
N ILE A 337 34.10 -23.29 3.78
CA ILE A 337 33.12 -24.38 3.67
C ILE A 337 33.77 -25.67 3.14
N ASP A 338 33.33 -26.82 3.63
CA ASP A 338 33.80 -28.10 3.11
C ASP A 338 33.20 -28.41 1.72
N SER A 339 33.79 -29.37 1.02
CA SER A 339 33.38 -29.70 -0.36
C SER A 339 31.96 -30.29 -0.45
N ALA A 340 31.48 -30.98 0.59
CA ALA A 340 30.16 -31.59 0.59
C ALA A 340 29.07 -30.52 0.80
N GLU A 341 29.29 -29.60 1.73
CA GLU A 341 28.38 -28.50 2.02
C GLU A 341 28.35 -27.50 0.84
N LEU A 342 29.50 -27.22 0.21
CA LEU A 342 29.56 -26.45 -1.03
C LEU A 342 28.71 -27.05 -2.16
N PHE A 343 28.71 -28.38 -2.28
CA PHE A 343 27.94 -29.10 -3.30
C PHE A 343 26.43 -28.94 -3.07
N GLU A 344 25.97 -29.03 -1.82
CA GLU A 344 24.58 -28.77 -1.43
C GLU A 344 24.15 -27.34 -1.78
N HIS A 345 25.00 -26.35 -1.48
CA HIS A 345 24.75 -24.94 -1.83
C HIS A 345 24.59 -24.74 -3.34
N ILE A 346 25.47 -25.33 -4.15
CA ILE A 346 25.39 -25.25 -5.62
C ILE A 346 24.08 -25.87 -6.12
N HIS A 347 23.71 -27.05 -5.62
CA HIS A 347 22.45 -27.71 -6.01
C HIS A 347 21.21 -26.91 -5.59
N ALA A 348 21.20 -26.37 -4.37
CA ALA A 348 20.11 -25.52 -3.89
C ALA A 348 19.98 -24.25 -4.74
N GLY A 349 21.10 -23.61 -5.10
CA GLY A 349 21.15 -22.45 -5.99
C GLY A 349 20.60 -22.75 -7.39
N LEU A 350 20.99 -23.88 -7.98
CA LEU A 350 20.47 -24.32 -9.29
C LEU A 350 18.95 -24.55 -9.24
N ASN A 351 18.45 -25.22 -8.21
CA ASN A 351 17.03 -25.46 -8.02
C ASN A 351 16.23 -24.16 -7.85
N ARG A 352 16.73 -23.19 -7.06
CA ARG A 352 16.12 -21.86 -6.93
C ARG A 352 16.08 -21.14 -8.28
N THR A 353 17.16 -21.20 -9.05
CA THR A 353 17.24 -20.55 -10.37
C THR A 353 16.25 -21.14 -11.36
N GLN A 354 16.07 -22.47 -11.35
CA GLN A 354 15.05 -23.13 -12.16
C GLN A 354 13.64 -22.71 -11.74
N SER A 355 13.33 -22.73 -10.44
CA SER A 355 12.03 -22.30 -9.90
C SER A 355 11.71 -20.84 -10.25
N LEU A 356 12.69 -19.94 -10.16
CA LEU A 356 12.53 -18.53 -10.55
C LEU A 356 12.20 -18.39 -12.04
N ARG A 357 12.93 -19.09 -12.92
CA ARG A 357 12.64 -19.09 -14.37
C ARG A 357 11.26 -19.66 -14.67
N GLU A 358 10.82 -20.70 -13.96
CA GLU A 358 9.48 -21.26 -14.11
C GLU A 358 8.39 -20.28 -13.68
N ARG A 359 8.58 -19.59 -12.54
CA ARG A 359 7.68 -18.54 -12.06
C ARG A 359 7.58 -17.40 -13.07
N GLU A 360 8.70 -16.94 -13.61
CA GLU A 360 8.73 -15.86 -14.61
C GLU A 360 8.02 -16.27 -15.90
N ARG A 361 8.27 -17.49 -16.41
CA ARG A 361 7.53 -18.07 -17.54
C ARG A 361 6.03 -18.20 -17.25
N ARG A 362 5.64 -18.55 -16.02
CA ARG A 362 4.23 -18.63 -15.60
C ARG A 362 3.60 -17.25 -15.54
N ALA A 363 4.29 -16.25 -15.00
CA ALA A 363 3.83 -14.87 -14.95
C ALA A 363 3.63 -14.28 -16.35
N LEU A 364 4.58 -14.49 -17.27
CA LEU A 364 4.45 -14.09 -18.68
C LEU A 364 3.25 -14.76 -19.36
N ARG A 365 3.05 -16.07 -19.14
CA ARG A 365 1.88 -16.81 -19.64
C ARG A 365 0.57 -16.28 -19.09
N LEU A 366 0.48 -16.05 -17.78
CA LEU A 366 -0.71 -15.46 -17.13
C LEU A 366 -1.01 -14.06 -17.67
N ARG A 367 0.02 -13.23 -17.85
CA ARG A 367 -0.14 -11.89 -18.44
C ARG A 367 -0.72 -11.96 -19.86
N GLY A 368 -0.21 -12.89 -20.68
CA GLY A 368 -0.76 -13.16 -22.01
C GLY A 368 -2.20 -13.70 -22.00
N LEU A 369 -2.57 -14.52 -21.01
CA LEU A 369 -3.95 -14.98 -20.83
C LEU A 369 -4.87 -13.85 -20.39
N CYS A 370 -4.47 -13.00 -19.45
CA CYS A 370 -5.25 -11.85 -19.02
C CYS A 370 -5.52 -10.88 -20.16
N LEU A 371 -4.52 -10.61 -21.01
CA LEU A 371 -4.70 -9.76 -22.20
C LEU A 371 -5.73 -10.36 -23.17
N ARG A 372 -5.65 -11.66 -23.44
CA ARG A 372 -6.63 -12.35 -24.30
C ARG A 372 -8.03 -12.36 -23.70
N LEU A 373 -8.16 -12.63 -22.39
CA LEU A 373 -9.44 -12.62 -21.70
C LEU A 373 -10.08 -11.23 -21.73
N ASN A 374 -9.29 -10.18 -21.54
CA ASN A 374 -9.78 -8.81 -21.56
C ASN A 374 -10.24 -8.40 -22.98
N SER A 375 -9.50 -8.82 -24.02
CA SER A 375 -9.90 -8.63 -25.41
C SER A 375 -11.22 -9.35 -25.72
N ALA A 376 -11.35 -10.61 -25.33
CA ALA A 376 -12.59 -11.38 -25.52
C ALA A 376 -13.78 -10.75 -24.76
N ARG A 377 -13.54 -10.24 -23.54
CA ARG A 377 -14.58 -9.52 -22.78
C ARG A 377 -15.06 -8.27 -23.51
N GLN A 378 -14.14 -7.45 -24.04
CA GLN A 378 -14.49 -6.25 -24.80
C GLN A 378 -15.30 -6.59 -26.04
N GLU A 379 -14.94 -7.67 -26.74
CA GLU A 379 -15.67 -8.14 -27.92
C GLU A 379 -17.09 -8.61 -27.57
N VAL A 380 -17.28 -9.38 -26.49
CA VAL A 380 -18.61 -9.77 -26.01
C VAL A 380 -19.43 -8.53 -25.63
N SER A 381 -18.87 -7.59 -24.87
CA SER A 381 -19.57 -6.36 -24.49
C SER A 381 -20.02 -5.53 -25.71
N ARG A 382 -19.22 -5.49 -26.78
CA ARG A 382 -19.61 -4.82 -28.03
C ARG A 382 -20.83 -5.50 -28.66
N HIS A 383 -20.82 -6.83 -28.80
CA HIS A 383 -21.95 -7.57 -29.37
C HIS A 383 -23.22 -7.44 -28.53
N VAL A 384 -23.11 -7.44 -27.20
CA VAL A 384 -24.27 -7.19 -26.32
C VAL A 384 -24.82 -5.77 -26.53
N GLY A 385 -23.95 -4.77 -26.68
CA GLY A 385 -24.36 -3.40 -26.97
C GLY A 385 -25.13 -3.28 -28.29
N GLU A 386 -24.65 -3.94 -29.35
CA GLU A 386 -25.31 -3.98 -30.66
C GLU A 386 -26.69 -4.62 -30.56
N LEU A 387 -26.80 -5.82 -29.96
CA LEU A 387 -28.08 -6.53 -29.80
C LEU A 387 -29.11 -5.76 -28.96
N CYS A 388 -28.67 -5.05 -27.91
CA CYS A 388 -29.57 -4.22 -27.11
C CYS A 388 -30.10 -3.02 -27.91
N SER A 389 -29.28 -2.43 -28.79
CA SER A 389 -29.71 -1.34 -29.67
C SER A 389 -30.75 -1.83 -30.67
N ASP A 390 -30.48 -2.95 -31.35
CA ASP A 390 -31.40 -3.55 -32.32
C ASP A 390 -32.74 -3.90 -31.70
N LEU A 391 -32.74 -4.40 -30.45
CA LEU A 391 -33.95 -4.73 -29.72
C LEU A 391 -34.79 -3.47 -29.40
N VAL A 392 -34.13 -2.39 -28.99
CA VAL A 392 -34.82 -1.12 -28.69
C VAL A 392 -35.48 -0.54 -29.94
N GLU A 393 -34.77 -0.56 -31.07
CA GLU A 393 -35.30 -0.10 -32.36
C GLU A 393 -36.52 -0.94 -32.79
N ALA A 394 -36.43 -2.26 -32.72
CA ALA A 394 -37.55 -3.15 -33.03
C ALA A 394 -38.79 -2.92 -32.13
N TYR A 395 -38.60 -2.61 -30.85
CA TYR A 395 -39.70 -2.30 -29.94
C TYR A 395 -40.36 -0.95 -30.26
N GLN A 396 -39.56 0.06 -30.65
CA GLN A 396 -40.08 1.37 -31.04
C GLN A 396 -40.95 1.25 -32.30
N ASP A 397 -40.46 0.54 -33.32
CA ASP A 397 -41.19 0.28 -34.57
C ASP A 397 -42.52 -0.43 -34.33
N LEU A 398 -42.52 -1.46 -33.48
CA LEU A 398 -43.73 -2.20 -33.13
C LEU A 398 -44.76 -1.31 -32.41
N SER A 399 -44.31 -0.44 -31.51
CA SER A 399 -45.19 0.49 -30.79
C SER A 399 -45.89 1.44 -31.77
N THR A 400 -45.16 2.03 -32.71
CA THR A 400 -45.74 2.93 -33.72
C THR A 400 -46.77 2.23 -34.60
N GLN A 401 -46.53 0.97 -34.97
CA GLN A 401 -47.51 0.19 -35.74
C GLN A 401 -48.81 -0.08 -34.96
N LEU A 402 -48.70 -0.40 -33.66
CA LEU A 402 -49.87 -0.65 -32.81
C LEU A 402 -50.74 0.60 -32.62
N ASP A 403 -50.12 1.76 -32.44
CA ASP A 403 -50.84 3.04 -32.30
C ASP A 403 -51.66 3.36 -33.55
N HIS A 404 -51.10 3.16 -34.75
CA HIS A 404 -51.82 3.35 -36.01
C HIS A 404 -53.03 2.41 -36.16
N ILE A 405 -52.89 1.13 -35.78
CA ILE A 405 -53.98 0.16 -35.83
C ILE A 405 -55.11 0.55 -34.87
N GLY A 406 -54.76 0.95 -33.64
CA GLY A 406 -55.72 1.38 -32.62
C GLY A 406 -56.57 2.56 -33.09
N MET A 407 -55.91 3.59 -33.63
CA MET A 407 -56.57 4.79 -34.15
C MET A 407 -57.52 4.49 -35.33
N SER A 408 -57.07 3.70 -36.31
CA SER A 408 -57.92 3.34 -37.46
C SER A 408 -59.15 2.53 -37.03
N SER A 409 -59.02 1.68 -36.01
CA SER A 409 -60.14 0.91 -35.46
C SER A 409 -61.15 1.80 -34.74
N GLU A 410 -60.68 2.75 -33.93
CA GLU A 410 -61.51 3.75 -33.25
C GLU A 410 -62.35 4.55 -34.27
N LEU A 411 -61.69 5.13 -35.27
CA LEU A 411 -62.34 5.94 -36.31
C LEU A 411 -63.38 5.15 -37.11
N ASN A 412 -63.05 3.93 -37.53
CA ASN A 412 -63.97 3.08 -38.27
C ASN A 412 -65.20 2.70 -37.42
N CYS A 413 -65.06 2.55 -36.11
CA CYS A 413 -66.19 2.29 -35.21
C CYS A 413 -67.15 3.48 -35.16
N LEU A 414 -66.62 4.69 -34.98
CA LEU A 414 -67.41 5.93 -34.93
C LEU A 414 -68.17 6.15 -36.24
N LEU A 415 -67.47 6.14 -37.37
CA LEU A 415 -68.10 6.35 -38.69
C LEU A 415 -69.12 5.26 -39.02
N ARG A 416 -68.94 4.02 -38.54
CA ARG A 416 -69.88 2.93 -38.82
C ARG A 416 -71.23 3.07 -38.13
N GLN A 417 -71.31 3.83 -37.05
CA GLN A 417 -72.55 4.06 -36.32
C GLN A 417 -73.43 5.11 -37.00
N GLU A 418 -72.83 5.98 -37.83
CA GLU A 418 -73.56 7.01 -38.55
C GLU A 418 -74.23 6.44 -39.81
N LEU A 419 -75.55 6.58 -39.86
CA LEU A 419 -76.39 6.12 -40.99
C LEU A 419 -77.02 7.28 -41.76
N ASP A 420 -76.76 8.51 -41.32
CA ASP A 420 -77.26 9.75 -41.90
C ASP A 420 -76.09 10.60 -42.41
N LEU A 421 -76.30 11.31 -43.52
CA LEU A 421 -75.24 12.08 -44.18
C LEU A 421 -74.71 13.22 -43.30
N GLU A 422 -75.60 13.96 -42.63
CA GLU A 422 -75.22 15.11 -41.81
C GLU A 422 -74.41 14.65 -40.59
N ALA A 423 -74.88 13.58 -39.95
CA ALA A 423 -74.18 12.99 -38.80
C ALA A 423 -72.81 12.43 -39.18
N LEU A 424 -72.70 11.76 -40.35
CA LEU A 424 -71.41 11.26 -40.85
C LEU A 424 -70.42 12.39 -41.13
N LEU A 425 -70.86 13.47 -41.79
CA LEU A 425 -70.04 14.65 -42.07
C LEU A 425 -69.55 15.32 -40.77
N ARG A 426 -70.46 15.51 -39.80
CA ARG A 426 -70.13 16.09 -38.50
C ARG A 426 -69.11 15.23 -37.74
N THR A 427 -69.37 13.93 -37.57
CA THR A 427 -68.48 13.01 -36.85
C THR A 427 -67.10 12.94 -37.50
N THR A 428 -67.03 13.03 -38.83
CA THR A 428 -65.78 13.07 -39.58
C THR A 428 -64.96 14.31 -39.27
N LEU A 429 -65.57 15.50 -39.32
CA LEU A 429 -64.86 16.76 -39.05
C LEU A 429 -64.52 16.92 -37.55
N GLU A 430 -65.39 16.49 -36.64
CA GLU A 430 -65.12 16.48 -35.20
C GLU A 430 -63.94 15.58 -34.85
N TYR A 431 -63.89 14.37 -35.43
CA TYR A 431 -62.75 13.48 -35.21
C TYR A 431 -61.45 14.08 -35.76
N LEU A 432 -61.50 14.67 -36.97
CA LEU A 432 -60.35 15.37 -37.56
C LEU A 432 -59.82 16.45 -36.61
N LEU A 433 -60.69 17.31 -36.08
CA LEU A 433 -60.27 18.34 -35.12
C LEU A 433 -59.73 17.76 -33.81
N SER A 434 -60.31 16.66 -33.32
CA SER A 434 -59.87 16.03 -32.07
C SER A 434 -58.46 15.43 -32.15
N LYS A 435 -58.05 14.95 -33.33
CA LYS A 435 -56.77 14.26 -33.52
C LYS A 435 -55.71 15.15 -34.17
N VAL A 436 -56.09 15.95 -35.16
CA VAL A 436 -55.19 16.83 -35.91
C VAL A 436 -55.06 18.19 -35.22
N GLY A 437 -56.10 18.63 -34.50
CA GLY A 437 -56.15 19.92 -33.83
C GLY A 437 -56.78 21.02 -34.70
N SER A 438 -56.58 22.27 -34.29
CA SER A 438 -57.09 23.51 -34.89
C SER A 438 -56.87 23.63 -36.41
N THR A 439 -57.89 23.36 -37.22
CA THR A 439 -57.80 23.30 -38.69
C THR A 439 -59.08 23.82 -39.33
N ASN A 440 -58.98 24.53 -40.46
CA ASN A 440 -60.14 24.72 -41.33
C ASN A 440 -60.28 23.47 -42.21
N ALA A 441 -61.47 22.91 -42.29
CA ALA A 441 -61.70 21.70 -43.07
C ALA A 441 -63.06 21.75 -43.78
N ALA A 442 -63.06 21.44 -45.07
CA ALA A 442 -64.24 21.40 -45.92
C ALA A 442 -64.38 20.03 -46.57
N ILE A 443 -65.60 19.52 -46.65
CA ILE A 443 -65.94 18.32 -47.43
C ILE A 443 -66.86 18.75 -48.56
N PHE A 444 -66.42 18.51 -49.80
CA PHE A 444 -67.18 18.77 -51.00
C PHE A 444 -67.78 17.47 -51.53
N LEU A 445 -69.06 17.52 -51.92
CA LEU A 445 -69.80 16.37 -52.43
C LEU A 445 -70.19 16.62 -53.89
N PRO A 446 -70.10 15.61 -54.78
CA PRO A 446 -70.56 15.73 -56.15
C PRO A 446 -72.10 15.75 -56.22
N SER A 447 -72.65 16.58 -57.09
CA SER A 447 -74.07 16.63 -57.43
C SER A 447 -74.39 15.74 -58.63
N SER A 448 -75.68 15.53 -58.93
CA SER A 448 -76.11 14.70 -60.07
C SER A 448 -75.74 15.28 -61.44
N THR A 449 -75.34 16.55 -61.51
CA THR A 449 -74.83 17.21 -62.73
C THR A 449 -73.31 17.12 -62.88
N GLY A 450 -72.60 16.50 -61.91
CA GLY A 450 -71.14 16.39 -61.89
C GLY A 450 -70.42 17.60 -61.28
N GLU A 451 -71.15 18.62 -60.85
CA GLU A 451 -70.59 19.77 -60.13
C GLU A 451 -70.47 19.46 -58.63
N PHE A 452 -69.41 19.93 -57.99
CA PHE A 452 -69.23 19.76 -56.55
C PHE A 452 -69.92 20.89 -55.77
N SER A 453 -70.52 20.56 -54.63
CA SER A 453 -71.09 21.52 -53.69
C SER A 453 -70.54 21.29 -52.28
N LEU A 454 -70.65 22.30 -51.42
CA LEU A 454 -70.22 22.19 -50.04
C LEU A 454 -71.14 21.25 -49.25
N GLY A 455 -70.59 20.15 -48.72
CA GLY A 455 -71.29 19.24 -47.83
C GLY A 455 -71.19 19.66 -46.37
N ALA A 456 -69.97 19.93 -45.90
CA ALA A 456 -69.73 20.41 -44.54
C ALA A 456 -68.46 21.25 -44.45
N TYR A 457 -68.45 22.22 -43.54
CA TYR A 457 -67.29 23.07 -43.28
C TYR A 457 -67.10 23.33 -41.79
N VAL A 458 -65.87 23.25 -41.33
CA VAL A 458 -65.44 23.78 -40.03
C VAL A 458 -64.58 25.00 -40.28
N ASN A 459 -65.06 26.14 -39.76
CA ASN A 459 -64.32 27.38 -39.71
C ASN A 459 -63.60 27.50 -38.37
N TYR A 460 -62.26 27.55 -38.41
CA TYR A 460 -61.44 27.76 -37.22
C TYR A 460 -61.04 29.24 -37.05
N ASP A 461 -60.63 29.92 -38.13
CA ASP A 461 -60.02 31.26 -38.02
C ASP A 461 -60.33 32.25 -39.16
N ARG A 462 -61.32 31.97 -40.02
CA ARG A 462 -61.73 32.84 -41.14
C ARG A 462 -62.99 33.66 -40.80
N ALA A 463 -63.11 34.89 -41.33
CA ALA A 463 -64.34 35.67 -41.22
C ALA A 463 -65.47 35.01 -42.03
N ARG A 464 -66.72 35.10 -41.54
CA ARG A 464 -67.87 34.37 -42.14
C ARG A 464 -68.14 34.76 -43.60
N GLU A 465 -68.11 36.05 -43.90
CA GLU A 465 -68.37 36.58 -45.25
C GLU A 465 -67.28 36.17 -46.26
N GLU A 466 -66.01 36.14 -45.83
CA GLU A 466 -64.89 35.68 -46.65
C GLU A 466 -64.91 34.16 -46.88
N ALA A 467 -65.38 33.40 -45.88
CA ALA A 467 -65.45 31.94 -45.96
C ALA A 467 -66.52 31.45 -46.94
N GLU A 468 -67.69 32.10 -47.01
CA GLU A 468 -68.77 31.70 -47.91
C GLU A 468 -68.34 31.82 -49.40
N VAL A 469 -67.75 32.95 -49.79
CA VAL A 469 -67.26 33.18 -51.15
C VAL A 469 -66.13 32.21 -51.52
N MET A 470 -65.17 32.00 -50.60
CA MET A 470 -64.07 31.06 -50.80
C MET A 470 -64.58 29.62 -50.99
N LEU A 471 -65.55 29.16 -50.19
CA LEU A 471 -66.03 27.79 -50.25
C LEU A 471 -66.80 27.48 -51.54
N ASP A 472 -67.58 28.44 -52.05
CA ASP A 472 -68.25 28.31 -53.34
C ASP A 472 -67.24 28.18 -54.50
N HIS A 473 -66.15 28.94 -54.44
CA HIS A 473 -65.05 28.83 -55.41
C HIS A 473 -64.28 27.51 -55.27
N LEU A 474 -63.99 27.07 -54.04
CA LEU A 474 -63.33 25.78 -53.81
C LEU A 474 -64.21 24.61 -54.29
N ALA A 475 -65.52 24.69 -54.12
CA ALA A 475 -66.45 23.69 -54.63
C ALA A 475 -66.47 23.65 -56.17
N SER A 476 -66.55 24.80 -56.84
CA SER A 476 -66.72 24.86 -58.30
C SER A 476 -65.43 24.66 -59.11
N ALA A 477 -64.27 25.12 -58.61
CA ALA A 477 -63.04 25.17 -59.38
C ALA A 477 -61.90 24.30 -58.81
N PHE A 478 -61.90 24.02 -57.50
CA PHE A 478 -60.79 23.32 -56.83
C PHE A 478 -61.09 21.84 -56.63
N ALA A 479 -62.19 21.49 -55.96
CA ALA A 479 -62.56 20.11 -55.68
C ALA A 479 -62.59 19.19 -56.93
N PRO A 480 -63.13 19.61 -58.10
CA PRO A 480 -63.19 18.76 -59.29
C PRO A 480 -61.81 18.32 -59.80
N ARG A 481 -60.75 19.10 -59.56
CA ARG A 481 -59.40 18.76 -60.04
C ARG A 481 -58.78 17.57 -59.31
N PHE A 482 -59.33 17.20 -58.16
CA PHE A 482 -58.84 16.08 -57.35
C PHE A 482 -59.68 14.81 -57.51
N GLU A 483 -60.73 14.83 -58.33
CA GLU A 483 -61.64 13.71 -58.53
C GLU A 483 -60.92 12.44 -59.01
N ASP A 484 -59.95 12.57 -59.92
CA ASP A 484 -59.20 11.45 -60.50
C ASP A 484 -57.93 11.06 -59.71
N GLN A 485 -57.65 11.74 -58.58
CA GLN A 485 -56.42 11.50 -57.81
C GLN A 485 -56.58 10.30 -56.86
N THR A 486 -55.67 9.32 -56.91
CA THR A 486 -55.80 8.07 -56.12
C THR A 486 -55.18 8.14 -54.72
N GLY A 487 -54.75 9.32 -54.26
CA GLY A 487 -54.10 9.52 -52.97
C GLY A 487 -54.20 10.97 -52.51
N SER A 488 -53.78 11.26 -51.27
CA SER A 488 -53.78 12.65 -50.80
C SER A 488 -52.76 13.49 -51.54
N VAL A 489 -53.12 14.74 -51.80
CA VAL A 489 -52.21 15.75 -52.31
C VAL A 489 -51.89 16.71 -51.17
N TRP A 490 -50.60 16.93 -50.92
CA TRP A 490 -50.13 17.87 -49.92
C TRP A 490 -49.44 19.05 -50.60
N ILE A 491 -50.11 20.20 -50.58
CA ILE A 491 -49.68 21.43 -51.21
C ILE A 491 -49.06 22.31 -50.14
N ARG A 492 -47.76 22.57 -50.24
CA ARG A 492 -46.99 23.33 -49.23
C ARG A 492 -46.59 24.72 -49.68
N GLN A 493 -46.52 24.94 -51.00
CA GLN A 493 -46.01 26.17 -51.59
C GLN A 493 -47.07 26.87 -52.45
N ALA A 494 -46.94 28.20 -52.63
CA ALA A 494 -47.90 29.01 -53.38
C ALA A 494 -47.87 28.61 -54.86
N ASP A 495 -46.67 28.39 -55.40
CA ASP A 495 -46.47 27.99 -56.79
C ASP A 495 -47.13 26.62 -57.11
N GLU A 496 -47.12 25.69 -56.15
CA GLU A 496 -47.82 24.41 -56.26
C GLU A 496 -49.34 24.62 -56.26
N LEU A 497 -49.84 25.49 -55.38
CA LEU A 497 -51.26 25.83 -55.29
C LEU A 497 -51.75 26.53 -56.56
N GLU A 498 -50.96 27.42 -57.15
CA GLU A 498 -51.26 28.10 -58.42
C GLU A 498 -51.39 27.10 -59.58
N LEU A 499 -50.58 26.04 -59.59
CA LEU A 499 -50.72 24.94 -60.54
C LEU A 499 -52.09 24.24 -60.43
N TRP A 500 -52.60 24.11 -59.20
CA TRP A 500 -53.89 23.49 -58.92
C TRP A 500 -55.09 24.46 -58.98
N MET A 501 -54.92 25.77 -58.82
CA MET A 501 -56.04 26.74 -58.74
C MET A 501 -56.07 27.81 -59.84
N GLY A 502 -54.95 28.07 -60.54
CA GLY A 502 -54.83 29.19 -61.47
C GLY A 502 -54.96 30.56 -60.78
N ASP A 503 -55.59 31.52 -61.45
CA ASP A 503 -55.76 32.92 -61.00
C ASP A 503 -56.49 33.07 -59.64
N GLU A 504 -57.18 32.01 -59.19
CA GLU A 504 -57.96 31.98 -57.95
C GLU A 504 -57.15 31.46 -56.73
N SER A 505 -55.83 31.24 -56.88
CA SER A 505 -54.95 30.74 -55.82
C SER A 505 -54.83 31.67 -54.59
N HIS A 506 -55.15 32.95 -54.75
CA HIS A 506 -55.07 33.99 -53.72
C HIS A 506 -55.88 33.66 -52.44
N TRP A 507 -56.96 32.88 -52.53
CA TRP A 507 -57.78 32.51 -51.37
C TRP A 507 -57.05 31.62 -50.35
N LEU A 508 -56.13 30.78 -50.84
CA LEU A 508 -55.36 29.80 -50.04
C LEU A 508 -53.85 30.05 -50.11
N GLU A 509 -53.39 31.17 -50.67
CA GLU A 509 -51.97 31.46 -50.90
C GLU A 509 -51.11 31.36 -49.62
N ASP A 510 -51.63 31.81 -48.49
CA ASP A 510 -50.96 31.77 -47.18
C ASP A 510 -51.22 30.48 -46.38
N CYS A 511 -51.85 29.48 -47.00
CA CYS A 511 -52.19 28.22 -46.38
C CYS A 511 -51.33 27.06 -46.87
N GLU A 512 -51.08 26.11 -45.98
CA GLU A 512 -50.72 24.74 -46.33
C GLU A 512 -52.02 23.94 -46.45
N THR A 513 -52.17 23.18 -47.53
CA THR A 513 -53.43 22.51 -47.88
C THR A 513 -53.20 21.02 -48.10
N LEU A 514 -53.96 20.18 -47.41
CA LEU A 514 -54.01 18.75 -47.61
C LEU A 514 -55.37 18.37 -48.21
N VAL A 515 -55.35 17.78 -49.39
CA VAL A 515 -56.55 17.35 -50.11
C VAL A 515 -56.58 15.83 -50.16
N VAL A 516 -57.69 15.24 -49.72
CA VAL A 516 -57.92 13.80 -49.74
C VAL A 516 -59.20 13.53 -50.51
N PRO A 517 -59.11 13.02 -51.75
CA PRO A 517 -60.28 12.53 -52.45
C PRO A 517 -60.72 11.20 -51.83
N CYS A 518 -62.03 11.08 -51.62
CA CYS A 518 -62.64 9.98 -50.89
C CYS A 518 -63.32 9.04 -51.90
N HIS A 519 -62.55 8.07 -52.41
CA HIS A 519 -63.06 7.08 -53.36
C HIS A 519 -63.64 5.84 -52.68
N GLU A 520 -64.67 5.27 -53.30
CA GLU A 520 -65.10 3.89 -53.07
C GLU A 520 -65.60 3.30 -54.39
N GLY A 521 -65.24 2.05 -54.71
CA GLY A 521 -65.70 1.39 -55.94
C GLY A 521 -65.19 2.00 -57.26
N GLY A 522 -64.20 2.90 -57.21
CA GLY A 522 -63.65 3.59 -58.38
C GLY A 522 -64.30 4.94 -58.68
N GLU A 523 -65.29 5.37 -57.88
CA GLU A 523 -65.94 6.67 -57.98
C GLU A 523 -65.48 7.57 -56.83
N CYS A 524 -65.25 8.86 -57.10
CA CYS A 524 -64.95 9.85 -56.08
C CYS A 524 -66.25 10.34 -55.44
N LEU A 525 -66.48 10.03 -54.17
CA LEU A 525 -67.74 10.34 -53.49
C LEU A 525 -67.68 11.66 -52.72
N ALA A 526 -66.48 12.14 -52.41
CA ALA A 526 -66.26 13.42 -51.77
C ALA A 526 -64.80 13.88 -51.94
N VAL A 527 -64.54 15.17 -51.75
CA VAL A 527 -63.19 15.71 -51.61
C VAL A 527 -63.07 16.39 -50.25
N LEU A 528 -62.26 15.83 -49.37
CA LEU A 528 -61.94 16.42 -48.08
C LEU A 528 -60.72 17.33 -48.23
N THR A 529 -60.88 18.61 -47.90
CA THR A 529 -59.81 19.60 -47.95
C THR A 529 -59.57 20.15 -46.56
N ALA A 530 -58.36 19.97 -46.02
CA ALA A 530 -57.93 20.54 -44.77
C ALA A 530 -56.85 21.59 -45.04
N PHE A 531 -56.96 22.78 -44.44
CA PHE A 531 -56.02 23.86 -44.67
C PHE A 531 -55.77 24.70 -43.41
N ARG A 532 -54.52 25.13 -43.27
CA ARG A 532 -54.01 25.92 -42.13
C ARG A 532 -53.07 27.00 -42.62
N LYS A 533 -52.92 28.09 -41.87
CA LYS A 533 -51.90 29.11 -42.17
C LYS A 533 -50.50 28.49 -42.11
N ARG A 534 -49.58 28.92 -42.97
CA ARG A 534 -48.22 28.35 -43.10
C ARG A 534 -47.37 28.31 -41.82
N HIS A 535 -47.71 29.09 -40.80
CA HIS A 535 -47.01 29.08 -39.51
C HIS A 535 -47.49 27.96 -38.56
N THR A 536 -48.60 27.28 -38.88
CA THR A 536 -49.13 26.09 -38.20
C THR A 536 -49.14 24.90 -39.15
N GLN A 537 -47.95 24.35 -39.43
CA GLN A 537 -47.76 23.30 -40.44
C GLN A 537 -48.41 21.96 -40.04
N PHE A 538 -48.86 21.20 -41.04
CA PHE A 538 -49.23 19.81 -40.87
C PHE A 538 -47.99 18.94 -40.66
N THR A 539 -48.10 17.94 -39.79
CA THR A 539 -47.07 16.91 -39.61
C THR A 539 -47.34 15.71 -40.51
N ASP A 540 -46.34 14.86 -40.74
CA ASP A 540 -46.56 13.58 -41.46
C ASP A 540 -47.60 12.69 -40.75
N ALA A 541 -47.69 12.79 -39.40
CA ALA A 541 -48.72 12.12 -38.63
C ALA A 541 -50.13 12.65 -38.95
N ASP A 542 -50.29 13.98 -39.06
CA ASP A 542 -51.57 14.60 -39.44
C ASP A 542 -52.01 14.15 -40.83
N ARG A 543 -51.07 14.06 -41.78
CA ARG A 543 -51.35 13.53 -43.12
C ARG A 543 -51.87 12.11 -43.07
N ILE A 544 -51.21 11.21 -42.32
CA ILE A 544 -51.64 9.81 -42.20
C ILE A 544 -53.05 9.73 -41.59
N ILE A 545 -53.35 10.58 -40.60
CA ILE A 545 -54.68 10.66 -39.97
C ILE A 545 -55.72 11.07 -41.00
N ILE A 546 -55.51 12.18 -41.72
CA ILE A 546 -56.48 12.72 -42.68
C ILE A 546 -56.65 11.78 -43.88
N GLU A 547 -55.58 11.13 -44.36
CA GLU A 547 -55.64 10.08 -45.38
C GLU A 547 -56.48 8.87 -44.94
N THR A 548 -56.23 8.37 -43.72
CA THR A 548 -56.97 7.23 -43.15
C THR A 548 -58.45 7.59 -42.99
N LEU A 549 -58.70 8.83 -42.56
CA LEU A 549 -60.04 9.37 -42.36
C LEU A 549 -60.80 9.51 -43.68
N GLY A 550 -60.20 10.08 -44.73
CA GLY A 550 -60.83 10.16 -46.05
C GLY A 550 -61.21 8.79 -46.62
N LYS A 551 -60.32 7.79 -46.48
CA LYS A 551 -60.58 6.41 -46.92
C LYS A 551 -61.75 5.76 -46.17
N LEU A 552 -61.79 5.88 -44.84
CA LEU A 552 -62.87 5.29 -44.03
C LEU A 552 -64.19 6.04 -44.21
N PHE A 553 -64.12 7.37 -44.35
CA PHE A 553 -65.27 8.22 -44.66
C PHE A 553 -65.88 7.86 -46.01
N GLY A 554 -65.09 7.78 -47.09
CA GLY A 554 -65.57 7.39 -48.43
C GLY A 554 -66.30 6.04 -48.42
N LYS A 555 -65.73 5.04 -47.73
CA LYS A 555 -66.36 3.73 -47.52
C LYS A 555 -67.73 3.81 -46.84
N GLN A 556 -67.86 4.63 -45.80
CA GLN A 556 -69.15 4.76 -45.11
C GLN A 556 -70.13 5.64 -45.88
N LEU A 557 -69.66 6.70 -46.53
CA LEU A 557 -70.47 7.54 -47.38
C LEU A 557 -71.13 6.72 -48.50
N ALA A 558 -70.38 5.83 -49.15
CA ALA A 558 -70.91 4.89 -50.15
C ALA A 558 -72.07 4.03 -49.58
N ARG A 559 -71.93 3.59 -48.34
CA ARG A 559 -72.94 2.77 -47.66
C ARG A 559 -74.16 3.58 -47.27
N VAL A 560 -73.99 4.81 -46.77
CA VAL A 560 -75.10 5.74 -46.46
C VAL A 560 -75.87 6.08 -47.75
N ILE A 561 -75.18 6.42 -48.83
CA ILE A 561 -75.77 6.64 -50.16
C ILE A 561 -76.54 5.41 -50.62
N SER A 562 -75.96 4.20 -50.51
CA SER A 562 -76.64 2.96 -50.87
C SER A 562 -77.89 2.68 -50.02
N ILE A 563 -77.91 3.08 -48.75
CA ILE A 563 -79.06 2.91 -47.85
C ILE A 563 -80.17 3.89 -48.21
N HIS A 564 -79.86 5.17 -48.45
CA HIS A 564 -80.85 6.19 -48.84
C HIS A 564 -81.38 6.03 -50.27
N HIS A 565 -80.58 5.54 -51.22
CA HIS A 565 -81.01 5.31 -52.60
C HIS A 565 -81.70 3.97 -52.84
N ARG A 566 -81.88 3.11 -51.82
CA ARG A 566 -82.71 1.90 -51.95
C ARG A 566 -84.21 2.18 -52.21
N HIS A 567 -84.66 3.43 -52.16
CA HIS A 567 -86.08 3.80 -52.33
C HIS A 567 -86.35 4.80 -53.49
N ILE A 568 -85.39 5.10 -54.37
CA ILE A 568 -85.59 6.02 -55.53
C ILE A 568 -84.90 5.47 -56.81
N PRO A 569 -85.60 5.31 -57.96
CA PRO A 569 -85.01 4.88 -59.24
C PRO A 569 -84.01 5.89 -59.85
N LYS A 570 -83.05 5.37 -60.64
CA LYS A 570 -81.83 6.05 -61.14
C LYS A 570 -82.02 7.31 -62.00
N ASP A 571 -83.23 7.55 -62.49
CA ASP A 571 -83.57 8.60 -63.46
C ASP A 571 -84.14 9.88 -62.81
N LYS A 572 -84.08 10.00 -61.47
CA LYS A 572 -84.58 11.16 -60.70
C LYS A 572 -83.63 11.69 -59.61
N TRP A 573 -82.33 11.54 -59.78
CA TRP A 573 -81.38 12.18 -58.87
C TRP A 573 -81.31 13.69 -59.20
N GLY A 574 -82.00 14.52 -58.41
CA GLY A 574 -81.97 16.00 -58.51
C GLY A 574 -83.27 16.69 -58.94
N ALA A 575 -84.45 16.30 -58.44
CA ALA A 575 -85.70 17.05 -58.67
C ALA A 575 -86.52 17.29 -57.38
N GLY A 576 -86.38 18.51 -56.82
CA GLY A 576 -87.23 19.20 -55.84
C GLY A 576 -86.99 18.83 -54.36
N GLU A 577 -86.73 19.74 -53.41
CA GLU A 577 -86.82 21.22 -53.34
C GLU A 577 -85.50 21.86 -52.87
#